data_AF-A0A0M3V690-F1
#
_entry.id   AF-A0A0M3V690-F1
#
_cell.length_a   1.000
_cell.length_b   1.000
_cell.length_c   1.000
_cell.angle_alpha   90.00
_cell.angle_beta   90.00
_cell.angle_gamma   90.00
#
_symmetry.space_group_name_H-M   'P 1'
#
loop_
_entity.id
_entity.type
_entity.pdbx_description
1 polymer ?
#
loop_
_entity_poly.entity_id
_entity_poly.type
_entity_poly.pdbx_seq_one_letter_code
_entity_poly.pdbx_strand_id
1 'polypeptide(L)'
;MAGIVSVSQTDLSQRRKKLRRQRQMKVIQAIWRTSAISGLAGGLLWVALQPVWVLRDPKQIVIKTGNQVLPETAIKSMLKLSYPQSLWKVEPVAIADSLKKQSTIAQATVTRSLFPPGLIIEIQERVPVAIAQRLTPINNQPKNKQSSTGLLDASGVWIPLEKYTLVNPKLKLPSLKVIGTPEQYQKSWSQLYPLLSQSSVKIMEVNFQDLANLILKTEIGNVHLGTPSSLLPKQIKILSQLRNLPAKINPSQIEYIDLKNPDSPIVHMIQKSPKVDSQTP
;
A
#
# COMPACT_ATOMS: atom_id res chain seq x y z
N MET A 1 -68.37 -30.83 -52.41
CA MET A 1 -67.56 -31.01 -53.64
C MET A 1 -66.60 -29.84 -53.73
N ALA A 2 -65.30 -30.07 -53.63
CA ALA A 2 -64.29 -29.00 -53.62
C ALA A 2 -63.98 -28.57 -55.06
N GLY A 3 -64.33 -27.33 -55.41
CA GLY A 3 -64.06 -26.74 -56.71
C GLY A 3 -62.56 -26.51 -56.91
N ILE A 4 -62.02 -27.13 -57.96
CA ILE A 4 -60.66 -26.90 -58.45
C ILE A 4 -60.63 -25.53 -59.11
N VAL A 5 -60.19 -24.50 -58.36
CA VAL A 5 -59.97 -23.15 -58.90
C VAL A 5 -58.80 -23.22 -59.87
N SER A 6 -59.08 -23.02 -61.16
CA SER A 6 -58.09 -22.97 -62.23
C SER A 6 -57.15 -21.79 -61.99
N VAL A 7 -55.93 -22.07 -61.53
CA VAL A 7 -54.91 -21.05 -61.31
C VAL A 7 -54.45 -20.52 -62.66
N SER A 8 -54.68 -19.23 -62.92
CA SER A 8 -54.29 -18.58 -64.17
C SER A 8 -52.76 -18.61 -64.35
N GLN A 9 -52.29 -18.91 -65.57
CA GLN A 9 -50.86 -18.92 -65.90
C GLN A 9 -50.20 -17.55 -65.64
N THR A 10 -50.98 -16.47 -65.75
CA THR A 10 -50.52 -15.11 -65.45
C THR A 10 -50.24 -14.93 -63.95
N ASP A 11 -51.06 -15.47 -63.06
CA ASP A 11 -50.84 -15.43 -61.59
C ASP A 11 -49.60 -16.22 -61.17
N LEU A 12 -49.36 -17.40 -61.77
CA LEU A 12 -48.16 -18.19 -61.53
C LEU A 12 -46.90 -17.44 -62.00
N SER A 13 -46.97 -16.75 -63.14
CA SER A 13 -45.85 -15.94 -63.65
C SER A 13 -45.56 -14.73 -62.76
N GLN A 14 -46.60 -14.06 -62.24
CA GLN A 14 -46.47 -12.93 -61.32
C GLN A 14 -45.92 -13.38 -59.95
N ARG A 15 -46.36 -14.53 -59.42
CA ARG A 15 -45.79 -15.14 -58.20
C ARG A 15 -44.30 -15.47 -58.37
N ARG A 16 -43.90 -16.05 -59.51
CA ARG A 16 -42.49 -16.34 -59.80
C ARG A 16 -41.65 -15.06 -59.87
N LYS A 17 -42.16 -13.99 -60.50
CA LYS A 17 -41.48 -12.68 -60.52
C LYS A 17 -41.37 -12.08 -59.12
N LYS A 18 -42.42 -12.14 -58.29
CA LYS A 18 -42.42 -11.64 -56.90
C LYS A 18 -41.43 -12.42 -56.01
N LEU A 19 -41.40 -13.74 -56.11
CA LEU A 19 -40.44 -14.59 -55.39
C LEU A 19 -38.98 -14.35 -55.84
N ARG A 20 -38.74 -14.16 -57.15
CA ARG A 20 -37.41 -13.79 -57.66
C ARG A 20 -36.95 -12.43 -57.12
N ARG A 21 -37.83 -11.42 -57.12
CA ARG A 21 -37.54 -10.09 -56.55
C ARG A 21 -37.27 -10.17 -55.05
N GLN A 22 -38.05 -10.95 -54.29
CA GLN A 22 -37.78 -11.18 -52.85
C GLN A 22 -36.43 -11.85 -52.60
N ARG A 23 -36.06 -12.87 -53.39
CA ARG A 23 -34.74 -13.52 -53.30
C ARG A 23 -33.61 -12.53 -53.64
N GLN A 24 -33.77 -11.75 -54.72
CA GLN A 24 -32.79 -10.73 -55.10
C GLN A 24 -32.62 -9.67 -54.00
N MET A 25 -33.71 -9.18 -53.39
CA MET A 25 -33.62 -8.24 -52.27
C MET A 25 -32.89 -8.83 -51.06
N LYS A 26 -33.13 -10.11 -50.72
CA LYS A 26 -32.39 -10.79 -49.65
C LYS A 26 -30.89 -10.91 -49.96
N VAL A 27 -30.53 -11.20 -51.21
CA VAL A 27 -29.13 -11.26 -51.66
C VAL A 27 -28.47 -9.88 -51.61
N ILE A 28 -29.12 -8.83 -52.12
CA ILE A 28 -28.62 -7.45 -52.05
C ILE A 28 -28.42 -7.04 -50.58
N GLN A 29 -29.38 -7.34 -49.72
CA GLN A 29 -29.28 -7.07 -48.29
C GLN A 29 -28.12 -7.83 -47.64
N ALA A 30 -27.90 -9.10 -48.01
CA ALA A 30 -26.78 -9.89 -47.52
C ALA A 30 -25.44 -9.29 -47.97
N ILE A 31 -25.30 -8.94 -49.26
CA ILE A 31 -24.09 -8.30 -49.80
C ILE A 31 -23.81 -6.99 -49.06
N TRP A 32 -24.80 -6.12 -48.94
CA TRP A 32 -24.61 -4.82 -48.28
C TRP A 32 -24.22 -4.98 -46.80
N ARG A 33 -24.86 -5.91 -46.08
CA ARG A 33 -24.48 -6.25 -44.70
C ARG A 33 -23.04 -6.76 -44.62
N THR A 34 -22.64 -7.67 -45.51
CA THR A 34 -21.26 -8.18 -45.52
C THR A 34 -20.25 -7.09 -45.83
N SER A 35 -20.52 -6.20 -46.80
CA SER A 35 -19.64 -5.08 -47.13
C SER A 35 -19.53 -4.09 -45.97
N ALA A 36 -20.65 -3.78 -45.30
CA ALA A 36 -20.65 -2.91 -44.13
C ALA A 36 -19.83 -3.50 -42.97
N ILE A 37 -20.02 -4.78 -42.66
CA ILE A 37 -19.27 -5.47 -41.59
C ILE A 37 -17.78 -5.57 -41.94
N SER A 38 -17.44 -5.94 -43.18
CA SER A 38 -16.04 -6.01 -43.63
C SER A 38 -15.36 -4.64 -43.63
N GLY A 39 -16.08 -3.58 -44.02
CA GLY A 39 -15.58 -2.22 -43.97
C GLY A 39 -15.30 -1.76 -42.53
N LEU A 40 -16.21 -2.06 -41.60
CA LEU A 40 -16.01 -1.77 -40.17
C LEU A 40 -14.84 -2.57 -39.58
N ALA A 41 -14.77 -3.87 -39.87
CA ALA A 41 -13.69 -4.73 -39.40
C ALA A 41 -12.33 -4.28 -39.94
N GLY A 42 -12.26 -3.95 -41.24
CA GLY A 42 -11.06 -3.42 -41.89
C GLY A 42 -10.65 -2.06 -41.32
N GLY A 43 -11.60 -1.16 -41.08
CA GLY A 43 -11.36 0.14 -40.44
C GLY A 43 -10.80 -0.01 -39.03
N LEU A 44 -11.39 -0.87 -38.20
CA LEU A 44 -10.90 -1.14 -36.85
C LEU A 44 -9.49 -1.74 -36.85
N LEU A 45 -9.23 -2.69 -37.76
CA LEU A 45 -7.91 -3.28 -37.91
C LEU A 45 -6.87 -2.24 -38.35
N TRP A 46 -7.23 -1.37 -39.29
CA TRP A 46 -6.36 -0.29 -39.74
C TRP A 46 -6.03 0.71 -38.62
N VAL A 47 -7.00 1.07 -37.78
CA VAL A 47 -6.81 1.93 -36.60
C VAL A 47 -5.92 1.25 -35.55
N ALA A 48 -6.12 -0.04 -35.29
CA ALA A 48 -5.32 -0.79 -34.33
C ALA A 48 -3.83 -0.88 -34.73
N LEU A 49 -3.55 -0.91 -36.03
CA LEU A 49 -2.19 -0.97 -36.59
C LEU A 49 -1.51 0.39 -36.76
N GLN A 50 -2.21 1.51 -36.51
CA GLN A 50 -1.61 2.84 -36.66
C GLN A 50 -0.42 3.07 -35.70
N PRO A 51 0.63 3.80 -36.13
CA PRO A 51 1.77 4.17 -35.28
C PRO A 51 1.45 5.27 -34.26
N VAL A 52 0.16 5.55 -34.01
CA VAL A 52 -0.31 6.46 -32.97
C VAL A 52 -0.14 5.87 -31.56
N TRP A 53 -0.09 4.54 -31.45
CA TRP A 53 0.04 3.79 -30.18
C TRP A 53 1.49 3.68 -29.67
N VAL A 54 2.24 4.79 -29.75
CA VAL A 54 3.67 4.82 -29.43
C VAL A 54 3.96 5.84 -28.34
N LEU A 55 4.65 5.39 -27.30
CA LEU A 55 5.26 6.22 -26.28
C LEU A 55 6.60 6.73 -26.81
N ARG A 56 6.65 8.02 -27.15
CA ARG A 56 7.80 8.68 -27.80
C ARG A 56 8.68 9.42 -26.82
N ASP A 57 8.09 10.07 -25.82
CA ASP A 57 8.80 10.96 -24.90
C ASP A 57 8.36 10.74 -23.45
N PRO A 58 9.27 10.83 -22.46
CA PRO A 58 8.94 10.83 -21.03
C PRO A 58 7.86 11.84 -20.60
N LYS A 59 7.65 12.92 -21.35
CA LYS A 59 6.58 13.93 -21.14
C LYS A 59 5.18 13.35 -21.30
N GLN A 60 5.03 12.23 -22.02
CA GLN A 60 3.76 11.51 -22.17
C GLN A 60 3.42 10.63 -20.95
N ILE A 61 4.24 10.68 -19.90
CA ILE A 61 3.98 10.03 -18.62
C ILE A 61 3.47 11.07 -17.63
N VAL A 62 2.19 10.96 -17.30
CA VAL A 62 1.53 11.79 -16.30
C VAL A 62 1.64 11.08 -14.96
N ILE A 63 2.24 11.77 -13.98
CA ILE A 63 2.38 11.27 -12.62
C ILE A 63 1.37 11.98 -11.73
N LYS A 64 0.53 11.21 -11.04
CA LYS A 64 -0.34 11.70 -9.98
C LYS A 64 0.17 11.18 -8.66
N THR A 65 0.53 12.07 -7.76
CA THR A 65 1.09 11.70 -6.46
C THR A 65 0.13 12.08 -5.35
N GLY A 66 -0.19 11.16 -4.45
CA GLY A 66 -1.05 11.43 -3.29
C GLY A 66 -0.40 12.32 -2.23
N ASN A 67 0.93 12.34 -2.18
CA ASN A 67 1.74 13.01 -1.18
C ASN A 67 3.07 13.41 -1.83
N GLN A 68 3.35 14.72 -1.97
CA GLN A 68 4.43 15.30 -2.77
C GLN A 68 5.85 15.13 -2.16
N VAL A 69 6.22 13.93 -1.75
CA VAL A 69 7.51 13.66 -1.08
C VAL A 69 8.61 13.26 -2.09
N LEU A 70 8.28 12.60 -3.21
CA LEU A 70 9.21 12.24 -4.28
C LEU A 70 9.05 13.21 -5.46
N PRO A 71 10.16 13.75 -5.99
CA PRO A 71 10.09 14.53 -7.22
C PRO A 71 9.74 13.63 -8.41
N GLU A 72 8.93 14.13 -9.34
CA GLU A 72 8.50 13.39 -10.53
C GLU A 72 9.69 12.83 -11.34
N THR A 73 10.81 13.54 -11.36
CA THR A 73 12.04 13.13 -12.07
C THR A 73 12.65 11.87 -11.46
N ALA A 74 12.59 11.71 -10.13
CA ALA A 74 13.06 10.50 -9.45
C ALA A 74 12.15 9.31 -9.77
N ILE A 75 10.83 9.52 -9.87
CA ILE A 75 9.90 8.47 -10.29
C ILE A 75 10.17 8.07 -11.75
N LYS A 76 10.32 9.05 -12.66
CA LYS A 76 10.58 8.79 -14.09
C LYS A 76 11.87 8.00 -14.31
N SER A 77 12.92 8.24 -13.52
CA SER A 77 14.19 7.50 -13.63
C SER A 77 14.07 6.03 -13.17
N MET A 78 13.10 5.69 -12.32
CA MET A 78 12.85 4.32 -11.87
C MET A 78 12.15 3.44 -12.91
N LEU A 79 11.45 4.04 -13.87
CA LEU A 79 10.62 3.30 -14.84
C LEU A 79 11.43 2.49 -15.86
N LYS A 80 12.72 2.83 -16.07
CA LYS A 80 13.64 2.16 -17.00
C LYS A 80 13.02 1.87 -18.38
N LEU A 81 12.20 2.79 -18.89
CA LEU A 81 11.54 2.65 -20.19
C LEU A 81 12.49 3.08 -21.31
N SER A 82 12.44 2.36 -22.43
CA SER A 82 13.11 2.75 -23.66
C SER A 82 12.17 3.57 -24.53
N TYR A 83 12.71 4.56 -25.23
CA TYR A 83 11.95 5.44 -26.12
C TYR A 83 12.57 5.45 -27.51
N PRO A 84 11.76 5.42 -28.59
CA PRO A 84 10.31 5.20 -28.60
C PRO A 84 9.93 3.72 -28.38
N GLN A 85 8.78 3.45 -27.73
CA GLN A 85 8.26 2.09 -27.51
C GLN A 85 6.75 2.01 -27.73
N SER A 86 6.26 0.88 -28.27
CA SER A 86 4.82 0.65 -28.45
C SER A 86 4.09 0.50 -27.12
N LEU A 87 2.96 1.21 -26.94
CA LEU A 87 2.10 1.09 -25.77
C LEU A 87 1.54 -0.33 -25.56
N TRP A 88 1.39 -1.10 -26.65
CA TRP A 88 0.97 -2.50 -26.58
C TRP A 88 2.02 -3.40 -25.93
N LYS A 89 3.31 -3.08 -26.13
CA LYS A 89 4.44 -3.79 -25.52
C LYS A 89 4.74 -3.33 -24.09
N VAL A 90 4.26 -2.16 -23.69
CA VAL A 90 4.40 -1.70 -22.31
C VAL A 90 3.55 -2.58 -21.41
N GLU A 91 4.10 -3.11 -20.33
CA GLU A 91 3.39 -3.91 -19.33
C GLU A 91 3.12 -3.07 -18.07
N PRO A 92 1.91 -2.50 -17.89
CA PRO A 92 1.64 -1.59 -16.78
C PRO A 92 1.79 -2.26 -15.42
N VAL A 93 1.35 -3.51 -15.31
CA VAL A 93 1.43 -4.28 -14.06
C VAL A 93 2.89 -4.52 -13.65
N ALA A 94 3.75 -4.92 -14.59
CA ALA A 94 5.17 -5.13 -14.32
C ALA A 94 5.88 -3.83 -13.88
N ILE A 95 5.50 -2.68 -14.45
CA ILE A 95 5.99 -1.36 -14.03
C ILE A 95 5.50 -1.03 -12.63
N ALA A 96 4.20 -1.21 -12.36
CA ALA A 96 3.61 -0.96 -11.05
C ALA A 96 4.29 -1.80 -9.95
N ASP A 97 4.55 -3.08 -10.22
CA ASP A 97 5.23 -3.95 -9.27
C ASP A 97 6.70 -3.59 -9.08
N SER A 98 7.38 -3.15 -10.15
CA SER A 98 8.76 -2.64 -10.07
C SER A 98 8.86 -1.36 -9.24
N LEU A 99 7.85 -0.48 -9.32
CA LEU A 99 7.73 0.70 -8.46
C LEU A 99 7.45 0.32 -7.01
N LYS A 100 6.52 -0.61 -6.74
CA LYS A 100 6.21 -1.09 -5.37
C LYS A 100 7.39 -1.74 -4.66
N LYS A 101 8.36 -2.30 -5.41
CA LYS A 101 9.62 -2.83 -4.84
C LYS A 101 10.50 -1.74 -4.23
N GLN A 102 10.29 -0.47 -4.57
CA GLN A 102 10.99 0.64 -3.93
C GLN A 102 10.46 0.84 -2.51
N SER A 103 11.35 0.89 -1.52
CA SER A 103 10.97 1.04 -0.11
C SER A 103 10.23 2.35 0.20
N THR A 104 10.39 3.37 -0.63
CA THR A 104 9.74 4.69 -0.49
C THR A 104 8.33 4.74 -1.07
N ILE A 105 7.91 3.73 -1.83
CA ILE A 105 6.59 3.66 -2.48
C ILE A 105 5.72 2.66 -1.70
N ALA A 106 4.53 3.09 -1.29
CA ALA A 106 3.57 2.24 -0.60
C ALA A 106 2.65 1.54 -1.60
N GLN A 107 2.17 2.28 -2.61
CA GLN A 107 1.33 1.75 -3.68
C GLN A 107 1.67 2.44 -5.01
N ALA A 108 1.58 1.70 -6.09
CA ALA A 108 1.66 2.23 -7.45
C ALA A 108 0.61 1.58 -8.34
N THR A 109 -0.03 2.39 -9.17
CA THR A 109 -0.95 1.96 -10.22
C THR A 109 -0.50 2.57 -11.53
N VAL A 110 -0.42 1.77 -12.58
CA VAL A 110 -0.02 2.24 -13.91
C VAL A 110 -1.13 1.87 -14.87
N THR A 111 -1.59 2.86 -15.63
CA THR A 111 -2.61 2.68 -16.65
C THR A 111 -2.13 3.25 -17.99
N ARG A 112 -2.59 2.65 -19.09
CA ARG A 112 -2.29 3.14 -20.43
C ARG A 112 -3.29 4.23 -20.78
N SER A 113 -2.80 5.37 -21.27
CA SER A 113 -3.62 6.38 -21.91
C SER A 113 -3.58 6.16 -23.42
N LEU A 114 -4.75 5.90 -24.02
CA LEU A 114 -4.88 5.67 -25.46
C LEU A 114 -4.89 6.99 -26.25
N PHE A 115 -5.48 8.05 -25.69
CA PHE A 115 -5.49 9.37 -26.31
C PHE A 115 -5.48 10.49 -25.25
N PRO A 116 -4.45 11.37 -25.23
CA PRO A 116 -3.21 11.25 -25.99
C PRO A 116 -2.43 9.98 -25.58
N PRO A 117 -1.63 9.38 -26.49
CA PRO A 117 -0.88 8.16 -26.21
C PRO A 117 0.14 8.41 -25.10
N GLY A 118 0.08 7.62 -24.03
CA GLY A 118 0.93 7.82 -22.86
C GLY A 118 0.66 6.83 -21.73
N LEU A 119 1.23 7.13 -20.56
CA LEU A 119 1.01 6.38 -19.33
C LEU A 119 0.52 7.32 -18.24
N ILE A 120 -0.42 6.86 -17.42
CA ILE A 120 -0.85 7.53 -16.20
C ILE A 120 -0.38 6.67 -15.04
N ILE A 121 0.46 7.26 -14.19
CA ILE A 121 1.04 6.59 -13.03
C ILE A 121 0.50 7.27 -11.78
N GLU A 122 -0.17 6.51 -10.94
CA GLU A 122 -0.70 6.98 -9.66
C GLU A 122 0.15 6.35 -8.55
N ILE A 123 0.77 7.20 -7.72
CA ILE A 123 1.71 6.78 -6.69
C ILE A 123 1.24 7.27 -5.33
N GLN A 124 1.19 6.32 -4.39
CA GLN A 124 1.09 6.62 -2.97
C GLN A 124 2.47 6.39 -2.36
N GLU A 125 3.03 7.47 -1.82
CA GLU A 125 4.34 7.41 -1.19
C GLU A 125 4.23 6.95 0.25
N ARG A 126 5.30 6.31 0.73
CA ARG A 126 5.36 5.76 2.07
C ARG A 126 5.80 6.84 3.07
N VAL A 127 5.00 7.06 4.10
CA VAL A 127 5.26 8.07 5.14
C VAL A 127 5.81 7.36 6.39
N PRO A 128 7.03 7.71 6.84
CA PRO A 128 7.58 7.14 8.06
C PRO A 128 6.89 7.73 9.29
N VAL A 129 6.60 6.88 10.25
CA VAL A 129 5.93 7.25 11.50
C VAL A 129 6.78 6.95 12.73
N ALA A 130 7.83 6.15 12.58
CA ALA A 130 8.78 5.84 13.63
C ALA A 130 10.19 5.59 13.08
N ILE A 131 11.19 5.78 13.93
CA ILE A 131 12.57 5.35 13.72
C ILE A 131 12.71 3.96 14.33
N ALA A 132 13.16 2.99 13.55
CA ALA A 132 13.38 1.63 14.03
C ALA A 132 14.87 1.30 14.16
N GLN A 133 15.20 0.63 15.26
CA GLN A 133 16.52 0.11 15.54
C GLN A 133 16.45 -1.41 15.46
N ARG A 134 17.02 -1.94 14.38
CA ARG A 134 17.13 -3.39 14.17
C ARG A 134 18.35 -3.90 14.92
N LEU A 135 18.14 -4.95 15.71
CA LEU A 135 19.20 -5.71 16.35
C LEU A 135 19.50 -6.94 15.51
N THR A 136 20.57 -6.89 14.72
CA THR A 136 21.05 -8.09 14.02
C THR A 136 21.90 -8.93 14.97
N PRO A 137 21.60 -10.24 15.15
CA PRO A 137 22.53 -11.16 15.79
C PRO A 137 23.74 -11.34 14.86
N ILE A 138 24.93 -10.98 15.32
CA ILE A 138 26.16 -11.34 14.61
C ILE A 138 26.47 -12.78 14.98
N ASN A 139 26.39 -13.70 14.01
CA ASN A 139 27.04 -14.99 14.13
C ASN A 139 28.55 -14.75 14.22
N ASN A 140 29.16 -15.22 15.32
CA ASN A 140 30.60 -15.36 15.55
C ASN A 140 31.43 -14.11 15.83
N GLN A 141 30.99 -13.20 16.71
CA GLN A 141 31.91 -12.42 17.56
C GLN A 141 31.19 -11.78 18.76
N PRO A 142 31.64 -12.02 20.01
CA PRO A 142 31.06 -11.33 21.16
C PRO A 142 31.71 -9.95 21.27
N LYS A 143 30.96 -8.88 20.96
CA LYS A 143 30.96 -7.58 21.69
C LYS A 143 30.36 -6.37 20.98
N ASN A 144 29.91 -6.43 19.72
CA ASN A 144 29.21 -5.30 19.10
C ASN A 144 27.94 -5.74 18.38
N LYS A 145 26.77 -5.56 19.01
CA LYS A 145 25.48 -5.61 18.30
C LYS A 145 25.43 -4.39 17.38
N GLN A 146 25.75 -4.55 16.10
CA GLN A 146 25.58 -3.48 15.12
C GLN A 146 24.07 -3.22 14.97
N SER A 147 23.58 -2.11 15.50
CA SER A 147 22.20 -1.68 15.33
C SER A 147 22.06 -0.96 14.00
N SER A 148 21.34 -1.53 13.04
CA SER A 148 20.96 -0.77 11.83
C SER A 148 19.76 0.11 12.15
N THR A 149 19.86 1.39 11.81
CA THR A 149 18.77 2.36 12.00
C THR A 149 18.02 2.53 10.68
N GLY A 150 16.70 2.51 10.74
CA GLY A 150 15.83 2.75 9.61
C GLY A 150 14.55 3.43 10.07
N LEU A 151 13.59 3.53 9.16
CA LEU A 151 12.28 4.09 9.44
C LEU A 151 11.23 2.99 9.27
N LEU A 152 10.10 3.16 9.94
CA LEU A 152 8.91 2.33 9.76
C LEU A 152 7.74 3.20 9.33
N ASP A 153 6.91 2.66 8.45
CA ASP A 153 5.60 3.22 8.18
C ASP A 153 4.52 2.67 9.12
N ALA A 154 3.30 3.16 8.95
CA ALA A 154 2.14 2.72 9.74
C ALA A 154 1.81 1.22 9.60
N SER A 155 2.25 0.58 8.51
CA SER A 155 2.05 -0.86 8.26
C SER A 155 3.19 -1.74 8.79
N GLY A 156 4.27 -1.13 9.30
CA GLY A 156 5.43 -1.82 9.85
C GLY A 156 6.44 -2.26 8.82
N VAL A 157 6.39 -1.69 7.62
CA VAL A 157 7.39 -1.97 6.59
C VAL A 157 8.63 -1.10 6.84
N TRP A 158 9.78 -1.75 6.77
CA TRP A 158 11.08 -1.13 6.93
C TRP A 158 11.46 -0.27 5.72
N ILE A 159 11.92 0.95 5.99
CA ILE A 159 12.44 1.91 5.03
C ILE A 159 13.90 2.21 5.41
N PRO A 160 14.89 1.91 4.56
CA PRO A 160 16.26 2.33 4.80
C PRO A 160 16.35 3.85 4.93
N LEU A 161 16.96 4.33 6.01
CA LEU A 161 17.03 5.76 6.33
C LEU A 161 17.71 6.54 5.20
N GLU A 162 18.81 5.99 4.65
CA GLU A 162 19.62 6.60 3.61
C GLU A 162 18.81 6.80 2.32
N LYS A 163 18.02 5.80 1.93
CA LYS A 163 17.17 5.89 0.73
C LYS A 163 16.10 6.96 0.87
N TYR A 164 15.58 7.13 2.09
CA TYR A 164 14.53 8.09 2.36
C TYR A 164 15.06 9.53 2.45
N THR A 165 16.22 9.74 3.08
CA THR A 165 16.84 11.07 3.19
C THR A 165 17.38 11.59 1.84
N LEU A 166 17.84 10.70 0.95
CA LEU A 166 18.26 11.06 -0.41
C LEU A 166 17.14 11.71 -1.22
N VAL A 167 15.91 11.21 -1.08
CA VAL A 167 14.76 11.70 -1.84
C VAL A 167 14.00 12.82 -1.12
N ASN A 168 14.12 12.90 0.20
CA ASN A 168 13.44 13.93 1.00
C ASN A 168 14.37 14.54 2.08
N PRO A 169 15.34 15.38 1.66
CA PRO A 169 16.38 15.90 2.56
C PRO A 169 15.88 16.92 3.59
N LYS A 170 14.69 17.48 3.41
CA LYS A 170 14.13 18.54 4.29
C LYS A 170 13.15 18.01 5.33
N LEU A 171 12.89 16.69 5.38
CA LEU A 171 11.85 16.16 6.25
C LEU A 171 12.30 16.06 7.70
N LYS A 172 11.38 16.41 8.60
CA LYS A 172 11.50 16.12 10.03
C LYS A 172 11.30 14.63 10.28
N LEU A 173 12.29 13.99 10.90
CA LEU A 173 12.17 12.59 11.29
C LEU A 173 11.12 12.40 12.39
N PRO A 174 10.43 11.26 12.44
CA PRO A 174 9.50 10.95 13.51
C PRO A 174 10.23 10.83 14.85
N SER A 175 9.56 11.21 15.94
CA SER A 175 10.12 11.13 17.30
C SER A 175 9.96 9.76 17.96
N LEU A 176 9.01 8.95 17.49
CA LEU A 176 8.73 7.62 18.04
C LEU A 176 9.85 6.66 17.64
N LYS A 177 10.38 5.92 18.62
CA LYS A 177 11.38 4.87 18.40
C LYS A 177 10.76 3.49 18.51
N VAL A 178 11.25 2.54 17.71
CA VAL A 178 10.86 1.13 17.78
C VAL A 178 12.11 0.27 17.84
N ILE A 179 12.21 -0.61 18.82
CA ILE A 179 13.37 -1.50 19.01
C ILE A 179 12.93 -2.94 18.77
N GLY A 180 13.69 -3.69 17.96
CA GLY A 180 13.46 -5.11 17.71
C GLY A 180 13.70 -5.48 16.24
N THR A 181 13.21 -6.64 15.82
CA THR A 181 13.32 -7.11 14.43
C THR A 181 12.00 -6.85 13.67
N PRO A 182 11.96 -5.93 12.67
CA PRO A 182 10.73 -5.56 11.96
C PRO A 182 9.91 -6.73 11.44
N GLU A 183 10.57 -7.74 10.87
CA GLU A 183 9.95 -8.94 10.33
C GLU A 183 9.15 -9.72 11.38
N GLN A 184 9.57 -9.67 12.65
CA GLN A 184 8.93 -10.42 13.74
C GLN A 184 7.71 -9.68 14.30
N TYR A 185 7.75 -8.35 14.37
CA TYR A 185 6.69 -7.56 15.00
C TYR A 185 5.76 -6.87 14.00
N GLN A 186 5.99 -6.94 12.68
CA GLN A 186 5.23 -6.19 11.67
C GLN A 186 3.70 -6.33 11.85
N LYS A 187 3.21 -7.56 12.07
CA LYS A 187 1.78 -7.82 12.29
C LYS A 187 1.27 -7.10 13.53
N SER A 188 1.95 -7.25 14.67
CA SER A 188 1.59 -6.59 15.94
C SER A 188 1.68 -5.07 15.82
N TRP A 189 2.68 -4.54 15.13
CA TRP A 189 2.85 -3.12 14.88
C TRP A 189 1.71 -2.52 14.07
N SER A 190 1.30 -3.18 12.99
CA SER A 190 0.19 -2.69 12.13
C SER A 190 -1.13 -2.54 12.88
N GLN A 191 -1.32 -3.31 13.97
CA GLN A 191 -2.47 -3.22 14.86
C GLN A 191 -2.25 -2.19 15.99
N LEU A 192 -1.03 -2.11 16.50
CA LEU A 192 -0.67 -1.25 17.64
C LEU A 192 -0.56 0.23 17.25
N TYR A 193 0.14 0.56 16.16
CA TYR A 193 0.46 1.93 15.80
C TYR A 193 -0.77 2.85 15.66
N PRO A 194 -1.88 2.43 15.01
CA PRO A 194 -3.09 3.25 14.97
C PRO A 194 -3.60 3.63 16.37
N LEU A 195 -3.54 2.71 17.34
CA LEU A 195 -3.94 2.96 18.72
C LEU A 195 -2.98 3.93 19.42
N LEU A 196 -1.67 3.77 19.20
CA LEU A 196 -0.66 4.67 19.75
C LEU A 196 -0.79 6.09 19.20
N SER A 197 -1.10 6.24 17.91
CA SER A 197 -1.25 7.54 17.24
C SER A 197 -2.43 8.37 17.78
N GLN A 198 -3.43 7.70 18.37
CA GLN A 198 -4.63 8.31 18.94
C GLN A 198 -4.57 8.43 20.48
N SER A 199 -3.52 7.89 21.11
CA SER A 199 -3.34 7.94 22.55
C SER A 199 -3.11 9.37 23.03
N SER A 200 -3.76 9.74 24.14
CA SER A 200 -3.50 11.02 24.80
C SER A 200 -2.19 11.04 25.58
N VAL A 201 -1.66 9.86 25.94
CA VAL A 201 -0.35 9.70 26.59
C VAL A 201 0.71 9.66 25.52
N LYS A 202 1.72 10.53 25.62
CA LYS A 202 2.86 10.54 24.69
C LYS A 202 3.69 9.26 24.84
N ILE A 203 3.84 8.52 23.74
CA ILE A 203 4.71 7.36 23.63
C ILE A 203 6.00 7.77 22.91
N MET A 204 7.14 7.49 23.52
CA MET A 204 8.46 7.80 22.96
C MET A 204 9.15 6.60 22.34
N GLU A 205 8.90 5.39 22.88
CA GLU A 205 9.53 4.16 22.41
C GLU A 205 8.59 2.96 22.53
N VAL A 206 8.68 2.05 21.56
CA VAL A 206 8.04 0.74 21.57
C VAL A 206 9.13 -0.32 21.49
N ASN A 207 9.21 -1.20 22.48
CA ASN A 207 10.22 -2.23 22.56
C ASN A 207 9.60 -3.62 22.29
N PHE A 208 10.00 -4.21 21.16
CA PHE A 208 9.66 -5.56 20.69
C PHE A 208 10.84 -6.53 20.78
N GLN A 209 11.81 -6.30 21.67
CA GLN A 209 12.92 -7.23 21.88
C GLN A 209 12.45 -8.57 22.46
N ASP A 210 11.41 -8.54 23.30
CA ASP A 210 10.74 -9.72 23.83
C ASP A 210 9.33 -9.82 23.24
N LEU A 211 9.06 -10.85 22.46
CA LEU A 211 7.74 -11.09 21.84
C LEU A 211 6.68 -11.45 22.89
N ALA A 212 7.08 -11.97 24.05
CA ALA A 212 6.19 -12.29 25.15
C ALA A 212 5.85 -11.06 26.00
N ASN A 213 6.62 -9.97 25.89
CA ASN A 213 6.44 -8.77 26.68
C ASN A 213 6.79 -7.49 25.90
N LEU A 214 5.76 -6.91 25.27
CA LEU A 214 5.82 -5.59 24.67
C LEU A 214 5.92 -4.51 25.74
N ILE A 215 6.92 -3.63 25.63
CA ILE A 215 7.12 -2.52 26.57
C ILE A 215 6.97 -1.19 25.83
N LEU A 216 6.21 -0.26 26.40
CA LEU A 216 6.11 1.12 25.93
C LEU A 216 6.86 2.05 26.89
N LYS A 217 7.70 2.93 26.35
CA LYS A 217 8.25 4.06 27.10
C LYS A 217 7.37 5.27 26.88
N THR A 218 6.78 5.79 27.94
CA THR A 218 5.77 6.86 27.89
C THR A 218 6.15 8.03 28.79
N GLU A 219 5.44 9.15 28.66
CA GLU A 219 5.62 10.32 29.55
C GLU A 219 5.31 10.03 31.03
N ILE A 220 4.56 8.96 31.33
CA ILE A 220 4.21 8.55 32.70
C ILE A 220 5.03 7.37 33.23
N GLY A 221 5.99 6.86 32.45
CA GLY A 221 6.86 5.74 32.82
C GLY A 221 6.90 4.61 31.79
N ASN A 222 7.56 3.51 32.17
CA ASN A 222 7.59 2.28 31.38
C ASN A 222 6.32 1.46 31.61
N VAL A 223 5.72 0.96 30.53
CA VAL A 223 4.44 0.25 30.57
C VAL A 223 4.62 -1.13 29.94
N HIS A 224 4.34 -2.19 30.70
CA HIS A 224 4.42 -3.56 30.25
C HIS A 224 3.04 -4.02 29.78
N LEU A 225 2.93 -4.38 28.50
CA LEU A 225 1.67 -4.84 27.90
C LEU A 225 1.58 -6.37 27.82
N GLY A 226 2.68 -7.09 28.06
CA GLY A 226 2.75 -8.53 27.84
C GLY A 226 2.74 -8.87 26.35
N THR A 227 2.25 -10.06 26.03
CA THR A 227 2.22 -10.54 24.65
C THR A 227 1.17 -9.75 23.86
N PRO A 228 1.53 -9.12 22.72
CA PRO A 228 0.56 -8.43 21.87
C PRO A 228 -0.64 -9.31 21.52
N SER A 229 -1.84 -8.85 21.83
CA SER A 229 -3.08 -9.62 21.70
C SER A 229 -4.28 -8.72 21.37
N SER A 230 -5.47 -9.30 21.30
CA SER A 230 -6.73 -8.56 21.12
C SER A 230 -7.06 -7.59 22.27
N LEU A 231 -6.32 -7.65 23.39
CA LEU A 231 -6.48 -6.73 24.52
C LEU A 231 -5.84 -5.36 24.30
N LEU A 232 -4.99 -5.19 23.28
CA LEU A 232 -4.26 -3.95 23.00
C LEU A 232 -5.15 -2.69 23.00
N PRO A 233 -6.33 -2.65 22.34
CA PRO A 233 -7.20 -1.47 22.37
C PRO A 233 -7.63 -1.11 23.80
N LYS A 234 -7.94 -2.12 24.62
CA LYS A 234 -8.32 -1.92 26.02
C LYS A 234 -7.13 -1.43 26.85
N GLN A 235 -5.96 -2.03 26.67
CA GLN A 235 -4.73 -1.63 27.37
C GLN A 235 -4.35 -0.18 27.06
N ILE A 236 -4.39 0.26 25.79
CA ILE A 236 -4.10 1.65 25.41
C ILE A 236 -5.16 2.63 25.93
N LYS A 237 -6.43 2.20 26.01
CA LYS A 237 -7.50 2.99 26.64
C LYS A 237 -7.25 3.18 28.15
N ILE A 238 -6.89 2.12 28.87
CA ILE A 238 -6.55 2.20 30.30
C ILE A 238 -5.31 3.07 30.50
N LEU A 239 -4.28 2.91 29.66
CA LEU A 239 -3.09 3.77 29.69
C LEU A 239 -3.47 5.26 29.59
N SER A 240 -4.41 5.60 28.70
CA SER A 240 -4.90 6.97 28.55
C SER A 240 -5.61 7.49 29.80
N GLN A 241 -6.34 6.64 30.53
CA GLN A 241 -6.96 6.99 31.80
C GLN A 241 -5.93 7.19 32.93
N LEU A 242 -4.80 6.50 32.86
CA LEU A 242 -3.69 6.64 33.81
C LEU A 242 -2.81 7.88 33.56
N ARG A 243 -3.12 8.71 32.56
CA ARG A 243 -2.33 9.92 32.26
C ARG A 243 -2.13 10.84 33.46
N ASN A 244 -3.11 10.92 34.36
CA ASN A 244 -3.06 11.76 35.55
C ASN A 244 -2.37 11.10 36.76
N LEU A 245 -1.80 9.91 36.60
CA LEU A 245 -1.05 9.21 37.65
C LEU A 245 0.07 10.07 38.28
N PRO A 246 0.85 10.86 37.52
CA PRO A 246 1.87 11.74 38.09
C PRO A 246 1.36 12.80 39.08
N ALA A 247 0.06 13.12 39.04
CA ALA A 247 -0.53 14.07 39.99
C ALA A 247 -0.73 13.45 41.39
N LYS A 248 -0.72 12.12 41.49
CA LYS A 248 -0.90 11.38 42.76
C LYS A 248 0.38 10.70 43.22
N ILE A 249 1.24 10.30 42.29
CA ILE A 249 2.45 9.52 42.56
C ILE A 249 3.61 10.20 41.84
N ASN A 250 4.74 10.39 42.53
CA ASN A 250 5.93 10.94 41.90
C ASN A 250 6.46 9.96 40.84
N PRO A 251 6.56 10.35 39.55
CA PRO A 251 7.02 9.44 38.49
C PRO A 251 8.39 8.84 38.73
N SER A 252 9.28 9.54 39.46
CA SER A 252 10.61 9.02 39.81
C SER A 252 10.58 7.84 40.78
N GLN A 253 9.46 7.58 41.43
CA GLN A 253 9.26 6.42 42.30
C GLN A 253 8.60 5.24 41.59
N ILE A 254 8.14 5.42 40.35
CA ILE A 254 7.51 4.35 39.56
C ILE A 254 8.62 3.58 38.85
N GLU A 255 8.71 2.28 39.11
CA GLU A 255 9.61 1.38 38.39
C GLU A 255 9.02 1.05 37.01
N TYR A 256 7.77 0.58 36.99
CA TYR A 256 6.99 0.34 35.77
C TYR A 256 5.49 0.20 36.09
N ILE A 257 4.66 0.26 35.05
CA ILE A 257 3.23 0.02 35.10
C ILE A 257 2.96 -1.31 34.37
N ASP A 258 2.37 -2.28 35.06
CA ASP A 258 1.93 -3.54 34.45
C ASP A 258 0.48 -3.41 33.98
N LEU A 259 0.28 -3.50 32.66
CA LEU A 259 -1.01 -3.52 31.99
C LEU A 259 -1.28 -4.85 31.26
N LYS A 260 -0.56 -5.94 31.58
CA LYS A 260 -0.82 -7.27 31.00
C LYS A 260 -2.28 -7.69 31.19
N ASN A 261 -2.84 -7.39 32.37
CA ASN A 261 -4.27 -7.49 32.63
C ASN A 261 -4.89 -6.07 32.74
N PRO A 262 -5.59 -5.57 31.70
CA PRO A 262 -6.16 -4.22 31.72
C PRO A 262 -7.30 -4.05 32.74
N ASP A 263 -7.89 -5.13 33.28
CA ASP A 263 -8.91 -5.04 34.33
C ASP A 263 -8.33 -4.82 35.74
N SER A 264 -7.04 -5.07 35.91
CA SER A 264 -6.33 -4.90 37.19
C SER A 264 -4.94 -4.32 36.95
N PRO A 265 -4.83 -3.03 36.55
CA PRO A 265 -3.54 -2.39 36.31
C PRO A 265 -2.74 -2.25 37.61
N ILE A 266 -1.45 -2.57 37.57
CA ILE A 266 -0.55 -2.52 38.74
C ILE A 266 0.55 -1.50 38.50
N VAL A 267 0.83 -0.66 39.49
CA VAL A 267 1.98 0.27 39.47
C VAL A 267 3.03 -0.26 40.42
N HIS A 268 4.18 -0.65 39.87
CA HIS A 268 5.32 -1.11 40.65
C HIS A 268 6.18 0.08 41.05
N MET A 269 6.54 0.14 42.32
CA MET A 269 7.29 1.24 42.91
C MET A 269 8.73 0.81 43.17
N ILE A 270 9.68 1.72 42.96
CA ILE A 270 11.08 1.48 43.27
C ILE A 270 11.22 1.28 44.78
N GLN A 271 11.60 0.07 45.19
CA GLN A 271 11.91 -0.22 46.58
C GLN A 271 13.27 0.40 46.94
N LYS A 272 13.28 1.40 47.82
CA LYS A 272 14.54 1.83 48.45
C LYS A 272 14.94 0.76 49.46
N SER A 273 15.95 -0.05 49.14
CA SER A 273 16.56 -0.94 50.12
C SER A 273 17.08 -0.11 51.29
N PRO A 274 16.72 -0.40 52.55
CA PRO A 274 17.35 0.24 53.69
C PRO A 274 18.84 -0.13 53.67
N LYS A 275 19.72 0.89 53.73
CA LYS A 275 21.13 0.66 54.02
C LYS A 275 21.20 -0.03 55.37
N VAL A 276 21.56 -1.31 55.38
CA VAL A 276 21.98 -1.99 56.60
C VAL A 276 23.33 -1.39 56.94
N ASP A 277 23.34 -0.40 57.83
CA ASP A 277 24.56 0.00 58.52
C ASP A 277 24.97 -1.18 59.39
N SER A 278 25.82 -2.03 58.83
CA SER A 278 26.59 -3.01 59.59
C SER A 278 27.63 -2.27 60.42
N GLN A 279 27.18 -1.53 61.43
CA GLN A 279 28.00 -1.15 62.56
C GLN A 279 27.55 -1.97 63.75
N THR A 280 28.42 -2.88 64.20
CA THR A 280 28.73 -3.16 65.61
C THR A 280 29.57 -4.44 65.73
N PRO A 281 30.27 -4.66 66.85
CA PRO A 281 30.79 -3.75 67.87
C PRO A 281 32.33 -3.77 67.98
#